data_AF-A0A7W1T1J6-F1
#
_entry.id   AF-A0A7W1T1J6-F1
#
_cell.length_a   1.000
_cell.length_b   1.000
_cell.length_c   1.000
_cell.angle_alpha   90.00
_cell.angle_beta   90.00
_cell.angle_gamma   90.00
#
_symmetry.space_group_name_H-M   'P 1'
#
loop_
_entity.id
_entity.type
_entity.pdbx_description
1 polymer ?
#
loop_
_entity_poly.entity_id
_entity_poly.type
_entity_poly.pdbx_seq_one_letter_code
_entity_poly.pdbx_strand_id
1 'polypeptide(L)'
;VSFFAGNADDPFFLDDTGANRLVASSIKNPGHPDFSLLGERKGRDTYAGFNTLITALDIPVALLKGSGNIIGINAVTQRQQDQHIERGHVTGSGAFVNVDRQGNPLVNNGLIPAGRKDQYNGASTQDDADGLFRADLITDLNNFGTDAAHQKLILAQVQENGDILRIDLAVPNSGPGGGNNVDGGFPNPKNGFKLGGRRLQDDVVDIVFSGLHNGIPTTDFVDVNQVPFRNAFPFVQHPIQPFPPGNEVDDQTRQ
;
A
#
# COMPACT_ATOMS: atom_id res chain seq x y z
N VAL A 1 18.49 -7.47 17.23
CA VAL A 1 17.30 -7.77 16.41
C VAL A 1 16.15 -7.97 17.36
N SER A 2 15.04 -7.26 17.15
CA SER A 2 13.80 -7.44 17.90
C SER A 2 12.74 -8.03 16.96
N PHE A 3 11.81 -8.82 17.50
CA PHE A 3 10.78 -9.51 16.73
C PHE A 3 9.43 -9.43 17.45
N PHE A 4 8.37 -9.26 16.67
CA PHE A 4 7.00 -9.36 17.12
C PHE A 4 6.20 -10.13 16.07
N ALA A 5 5.37 -11.08 16.52
CA ALA A 5 4.34 -11.68 15.71
C ALA A 5 3.08 -11.88 16.56
N GLY A 6 1.95 -11.36 16.11
CA GLY A 6 0.71 -11.46 16.85
C GLY A 6 -0.39 -10.57 16.29
N ASN A 7 -1.56 -10.64 16.91
CA ASN A 7 -2.65 -9.73 16.60
C ASN A 7 -2.32 -8.32 17.11
N ALA A 8 -2.71 -7.32 16.33
CA ALA A 8 -2.62 -5.91 16.66
C ALA A 8 -3.75 -5.15 15.94
N ASP A 9 -3.98 -3.91 16.36
CA ASP A 9 -4.82 -2.96 15.62
C ASP A 9 -4.34 -2.86 14.16
N ASP A 10 -5.25 -2.84 13.19
CA ASP A 10 -4.88 -2.66 11.78
C ASP A 10 -4.23 -1.28 11.59
N PRO A 11 -2.98 -1.20 11.11
CA PRO A 11 -2.27 0.07 11.02
C PRO A 11 -2.51 0.81 9.70
N PHE A 12 -3.27 0.21 8.78
CA PHE A 12 -3.59 0.85 7.51
C PHE A 12 -4.93 1.58 7.64
N PHE A 13 -4.98 2.78 7.09
CA PHE A 13 -6.14 3.66 7.17
C PHE A 13 -6.44 4.18 5.76
N LEU A 14 -7.72 4.13 5.39
CA LEU A 14 -8.19 4.38 4.03
C LEU A 14 -9.73 4.43 4.00
N ASP A 15 -10.32 5.35 3.25
CA ASP A 15 -11.69 5.18 2.73
C ASP A 15 -11.66 4.31 1.46
N ASP A 16 -11.79 2.99 1.64
CA ASP A 16 -11.62 2.04 0.54
C ASP A 16 -12.78 2.13 -0.45
N THR A 17 -13.99 2.45 0.04
CA THR A 17 -15.13 2.65 -0.84
C THR A 17 -14.93 3.89 -1.70
N GLY A 18 -14.45 5.00 -1.11
CA GLY A 18 -14.13 6.21 -1.86
C GLY A 18 -13.06 5.97 -2.91
N ALA A 19 -11.96 5.30 -2.54
CA ALA A 19 -10.88 4.94 -3.46
C ALA A 19 -11.36 4.04 -4.61
N ASN A 20 -12.14 3.00 -4.33
CA ASN A 20 -12.69 2.12 -5.36
C ASN A 20 -13.69 2.86 -6.29
N ARG A 21 -14.48 3.81 -5.76
CA ARG A 21 -15.38 4.64 -6.57
C ARG A 21 -14.60 5.58 -7.50
N LEU A 22 -13.52 6.18 -7.01
CA LEU A 22 -12.60 6.97 -7.83
C LEU A 22 -11.97 6.12 -8.95
N VAL A 23 -11.39 4.96 -8.62
CA VAL A 23 -10.83 4.03 -9.62
C VAL A 23 -11.88 3.62 -10.65
N ALA A 24 -13.10 3.27 -10.22
CA ALA A 24 -14.18 2.93 -11.14
C ALA A 24 -14.57 4.11 -12.05
N SER A 25 -14.52 5.34 -11.53
CA SER A 25 -14.82 6.54 -12.32
C SER A 25 -13.77 6.82 -13.41
N SER A 26 -12.48 6.52 -13.15
CA SER A 26 -11.41 6.70 -14.14
C SER A 26 -11.58 5.71 -15.31
N ILE A 27 -11.98 4.47 -15.01
CA ILE A 27 -12.27 3.45 -16.02
C ILE A 27 -13.54 3.81 -16.82
N LYS A 28 -14.58 4.31 -16.14
CA LYS A 28 -15.85 4.68 -16.79
C LYS A 28 -15.74 5.93 -17.67
N ASN A 29 -14.91 6.89 -17.26
CA ASN A 29 -14.68 8.16 -17.94
C ASN A 29 -13.17 8.39 -18.16
N PRO A 30 -12.53 7.68 -19.10
CA PRO A 30 -11.09 7.80 -19.32
C PRO A 30 -10.64 9.25 -19.55
N GLY A 31 -9.62 9.69 -18.79
CA GLY A 31 -9.07 11.05 -18.81
C GLY A 31 -9.86 12.06 -17.96
N HIS A 32 -11.01 11.65 -17.43
CA HIS A 32 -11.91 12.50 -16.65
C HIS A 32 -12.46 11.76 -15.41
N PRO A 33 -11.60 11.24 -14.53
CA PRO A 33 -12.04 10.65 -13.27
C PRO A 33 -12.73 11.68 -12.37
N ASP A 34 -13.64 11.22 -11.52
CA ASP A 34 -14.30 12.05 -10.53
C ASP A 34 -13.61 11.93 -9.17
N PHE A 35 -12.61 12.79 -8.95
CA PHE A 35 -11.86 12.86 -7.69
C PHE A 35 -12.70 13.25 -6.47
N SER A 36 -13.92 13.78 -6.65
CA SER A 36 -14.81 14.06 -5.52
C SER A 36 -15.31 12.80 -4.82
N LEU A 37 -15.24 11.65 -5.50
CA LEU A 37 -15.65 10.35 -4.96
C LEU A 37 -14.69 9.80 -3.90
N LEU A 38 -13.41 10.20 -3.92
CA LEU A 38 -12.41 9.68 -2.97
C LEU A 38 -12.79 9.96 -1.52
N GLY A 39 -13.37 11.14 -1.26
CA GLY A 39 -13.75 11.59 0.07
C GLY A 39 -15.26 11.59 0.33
N GLU A 40 -16.05 10.88 -0.48
CA GLU A 40 -17.52 10.97 -0.45
C GLU A 40 -18.11 10.54 0.91
N ARG A 41 -17.47 9.59 1.61
CA ARG A 41 -17.90 9.13 2.95
C ARG A 41 -17.29 9.95 4.09
N LYS A 42 -16.65 11.09 3.77
CA LYS A 42 -16.18 12.08 4.74
C LYS A 42 -15.21 11.51 5.78
N GLY A 43 -14.24 10.72 5.34
CA GLY A 43 -13.16 10.25 6.22
C GLY A 43 -13.54 9.03 7.05
N ARG A 44 -14.35 8.14 6.47
CA ARG A 44 -14.59 6.83 7.08
C ARG A 44 -13.42 5.91 6.79
N ASP A 45 -12.57 5.76 7.80
CA ASP A 45 -11.57 4.70 7.83
C ASP A 45 -12.26 3.32 7.76
N THR A 46 -11.94 2.56 6.73
CA THR A 46 -12.50 1.24 6.43
C THR A 46 -11.95 0.17 7.39
N TYR A 47 -10.75 0.37 7.93
CA TYR A 47 -10.07 -0.58 8.80
C TYR A 47 -10.20 -0.23 10.29
N ALA A 48 -10.85 0.89 10.60
CA ALA A 48 -11.21 1.25 11.96
C ALA A 48 -11.98 0.11 12.65
N GLY A 49 -11.50 -0.31 13.83
CA GLY A 49 -12.14 -1.37 14.61
C GLY A 49 -11.67 -2.78 14.26
N PHE A 50 -10.86 -2.95 13.22
CA PHE A 50 -10.30 -4.23 12.82
C PHE A 50 -8.96 -4.50 13.48
N ASN A 51 -8.66 -5.79 13.65
CA ASN A 51 -7.35 -6.27 14.05
C ASN A 51 -6.77 -7.12 12.91
N THR A 52 -5.46 -7.08 12.76
CA THR A 52 -4.74 -7.90 11.78
C THR A 52 -3.58 -8.66 12.43
N LEU A 53 -3.10 -9.71 11.76
CA LEU A 53 -1.90 -10.42 12.15
C LEU A 53 -0.68 -9.66 11.63
N ILE A 54 0.15 -9.19 12.54
CA ILE A 54 1.34 -8.41 12.21
C ILE A 54 2.57 -9.23 12.52
N THR A 55 3.53 -9.21 11.59
CA THR A 55 4.91 -9.59 11.82
C THR A 55 5.79 -8.35 11.68
N ALA A 56 6.57 -8.04 12.71
CA ALA A 56 7.47 -6.89 12.72
C ALA A 56 8.88 -7.31 13.12
N LEU A 57 9.87 -6.68 12.48
CA LEU A 57 11.30 -6.92 12.68
C LEU A 57 12.01 -5.57 12.87
N ASP A 58 12.81 -5.48 13.92
CA ASP A 58 13.76 -4.39 14.14
C ASP A 58 15.17 -4.94 13.95
N ILE A 59 15.80 -4.57 12.84
CA ILE A 59 17.06 -5.14 12.37
C ILE A 59 18.11 -4.03 12.31
N PRO A 60 19.28 -4.20 12.96
CA PRO A 60 20.39 -3.28 12.79
C PRO A 60 20.78 -3.11 11.32
N VAL A 61 20.90 -1.87 10.85
CA VAL A 61 21.28 -1.52 9.47
C VAL A 61 22.54 -2.27 9.00
N ALA A 62 23.51 -2.49 9.89
CA ALA A 62 24.75 -3.21 9.60
C ALA A 62 24.53 -4.67 9.14
N LEU A 63 23.37 -5.27 9.42
CA LEU A 63 23.01 -6.63 8.95
C LEU A 63 22.32 -6.63 7.58
N LEU A 64 21.82 -5.48 7.12
CA LEU A 64 21.08 -5.35 5.86
C LEU A 64 21.90 -4.64 4.77
N LYS A 65 22.87 -3.82 5.17
CA LYS A 65 23.64 -3.00 4.25
C LYS A 65 24.56 -3.85 3.39
N GLY A 66 24.35 -3.79 2.07
CA GLY A 66 25.23 -4.35 1.05
C GLY A 66 26.21 -3.32 0.51
N SER A 67 26.46 -3.36 -0.81
CA SER A 67 27.31 -2.38 -1.51
C SER A 67 26.66 -0.98 -1.62
N GLY A 68 25.33 -0.89 -1.48
CA GLY A 68 24.56 0.35 -1.50
C GLY A 68 23.78 0.58 -0.19
N ASN A 69 23.09 1.72 -0.11
CA ASN A 69 22.20 2.04 1.01
C ASN A 69 20.73 1.74 0.72
N ILE A 70 20.35 1.50 -0.54
CA ILE A 70 18.97 1.17 -0.89
C ILE A 70 18.78 -0.34 -0.81
N ILE A 71 17.76 -0.77 -0.08
CA ILE A 71 17.26 -2.15 -0.12
C ILE A 71 15.80 -2.14 -0.58
N GLY A 72 15.39 -3.23 -1.22
CA GLY A 72 14.01 -3.46 -1.63
C GLY A 72 13.38 -4.58 -0.81
N ILE A 73 12.10 -4.43 -0.49
CA ILE A 73 11.27 -5.40 0.21
C ILE A 73 10.08 -5.73 -0.68
N ASN A 74 10.01 -7.00 -1.10
CA ASN A 74 8.86 -7.56 -1.80
C ASN A 74 8.22 -8.61 -0.88
N ALA A 75 6.94 -8.43 -0.55
CA ALA A 75 6.19 -9.41 0.22
C ALA A 75 5.41 -10.30 -0.75
N VAL A 76 5.58 -11.62 -0.64
CA VAL A 76 4.87 -12.60 -1.48
C VAL A 76 4.08 -13.57 -0.61
N THR A 77 2.89 -13.93 -1.08
CA THR A 77 2.10 -15.03 -0.54
C THR A 77 2.27 -16.22 -1.46
N GLN A 78 2.64 -17.37 -0.89
CA GLN A 78 2.87 -18.59 -1.65
C GLN A 78 1.98 -19.72 -1.17
N ARG A 79 1.55 -20.58 -2.11
CA ARG A 79 0.92 -21.87 -1.80
C ARG A 79 1.47 -22.95 -2.73
N GLN A 80 1.27 -24.21 -2.36
CA GLN A 80 1.59 -25.32 -3.25
C GLN A 80 0.67 -25.30 -4.48
N GLN A 81 1.24 -25.50 -5.67
CA GLN A 81 0.55 -25.36 -6.95
C GLN A 81 -0.72 -26.21 -7.03
N ASP A 82 -0.64 -27.46 -6.59
CA ASP A 82 -1.78 -28.35 -6.55
C ASP A 82 -2.45 -28.24 -5.18
N GLN A 83 -3.73 -27.89 -5.17
CA GLN A 83 -4.56 -27.83 -3.96
C GLN A 83 -5.67 -28.87 -4.08
N HIS A 84 -5.73 -29.80 -3.14
CA HIS A 84 -6.81 -30.79 -3.03
C HIS A 84 -7.71 -30.43 -1.85
N ILE A 85 -9.00 -30.28 -2.11
CA ILE A 85 -10.00 -29.91 -1.11
C ILE A 85 -10.93 -31.11 -0.92
N GLU A 86 -10.83 -31.77 0.23
CA GLU A 86 -11.71 -32.88 0.60
C GLU A 86 -12.40 -32.57 1.94
N ARG A 87 -13.74 -32.49 1.94
CA ARG A 87 -14.57 -32.25 3.14
C ARG A 87 -14.11 -31.03 3.96
N GLY A 88 -13.66 -29.97 3.30
CA GLY A 88 -13.16 -28.74 3.93
C GLY A 88 -11.72 -28.81 4.43
N HIS A 89 -11.04 -29.95 4.25
CA HIS A 89 -9.60 -30.06 4.47
C HIS A 89 -8.84 -29.73 3.18
N VAL A 90 -7.88 -28.82 3.28
CA VAL A 90 -7.03 -28.40 2.16
C VAL A 90 -5.66 -29.05 2.33
N THR A 91 -5.26 -29.89 1.37
CA THR A 91 -3.90 -30.43 1.25
C THR A 91 -3.24 -29.90 -0.01
N GLY A 92 -1.92 -29.66 0.06
CA GLY A 92 -1.15 -29.16 -1.07
C GLY A 92 -0.10 -30.17 -1.55
N SER A 93 0.22 -30.13 -2.84
CA SER A 93 1.37 -30.83 -3.41
C SER A 93 2.04 -30.02 -4.53
N GLY A 94 3.25 -30.43 -4.92
CA GLY A 94 4.04 -29.73 -5.92
C GLY A 94 4.83 -28.54 -5.38
N ALA A 95 5.33 -27.70 -6.28
CA ALA A 95 6.14 -26.53 -5.95
C ALA A 95 5.29 -25.41 -5.31
N PHE A 96 5.94 -24.57 -4.49
CA PHE A 96 5.33 -23.31 -4.06
C PHE A 96 5.32 -22.33 -5.22
N VAL A 97 4.16 -21.70 -5.43
CA VAL A 97 3.95 -20.66 -6.44
C VAL A 97 3.42 -19.41 -5.76
N ASN A 98 3.78 -18.24 -6.29
CA ASN A 98 3.24 -16.97 -5.84
C ASN A 98 1.76 -16.88 -6.23
N VAL A 99 0.92 -16.45 -5.28
CA VAL A 99 -0.51 -16.21 -5.50
C VAL A 99 -0.94 -14.79 -5.17
N ASP A 100 -0.10 -14.06 -4.46
CA ASP A 100 -0.25 -12.64 -4.19
C ASP A 100 1.12 -12.02 -3.93
N ARG A 101 1.22 -10.72 -4.15
CA ARG A 101 2.39 -9.92 -3.78
C ARG A 101 2.02 -8.48 -3.48
N GLN A 102 2.85 -7.82 -2.69
CA GLN A 102 2.70 -6.41 -2.37
C GLN A 102 4.07 -5.71 -2.45
N GLY A 103 4.11 -4.62 -3.22
CA GLY A 103 5.24 -3.72 -3.37
C GLY A 103 4.88 -2.31 -2.92
N ASN A 104 4.81 -1.37 -3.88
CA ASN A 104 4.39 0.00 -3.59
C ASN A 104 2.87 0.07 -3.33
N PRO A 105 2.42 1.00 -2.47
CA PRO A 105 1.00 1.16 -2.17
C PRO A 105 0.15 1.38 -3.43
N LEU A 106 -1.05 0.77 -3.44
CA LEU A 106 -2.10 0.96 -4.45
C LEU A 106 -1.75 0.54 -5.90
N VAL A 107 -0.58 -0.05 -6.18
CA VAL A 107 -0.28 -0.58 -7.53
C VAL A 107 -1.25 -1.71 -7.89
N ASN A 108 -1.26 -2.81 -7.13
CA ASN A 108 -2.18 -3.93 -7.37
C ASN A 108 -3.66 -3.54 -7.25
N ASN A 109 -3.99 -2.64 -6.31
CA ASN A 109 -5.38 -2.29 -6.04
C ASN A 109 -5.96 -1.31 -7.07
N GLY A 110 -5.19 -0.28 -7.46
CA GLY A 110 -5.68 0.86 -8.22
C GLY A 110 -5.05 1.07 -9.61
N LEU A 111 -3.93 0.42 -9.93
CA LEU A 111 -3.20 0.62 -11.20
C LEU A 111 -2.96 -0.67 -12.00
N ILE A 112 -3.56 -1.78 -11.57
CA ILE A 112 -3.56 -3.05 -12.30
C ILE A 112 -5.01 -3.43 -12.60
N PRO A 113 -5.39 -3.61 -13.88
CA PRO A 113 -6.76 -3.94 -14.25
C PRO A 113 -7.15 -5.32 -13.73
N ALA A 114 -8.43 -5.49 -13.37
CA ALA A 114 -8.94 -6.70 -12.73
C ALA A 114 -8.56 -8.01 -13.46
N GLY A 115 -8.62 -8.03 -14.80
CA GLY A 115 -8.29 -9.20 -15.61
C GLY A 115 -6.80 -9.56 -15.65
N ARG A 116 -5.91 -8.69 -15.16
CA ARG A 116 -4.46 -8.91 -15.08
C ARG A 116 -3.99 -9.24 -13.66
N LYS A 117 -4.85 -9.13 -12.64
CA LYS A 117 -4.45 -9.28 -11.22
C LYS A 117 -3.83 -10.64 -10.91
N ASP A 118 -4.38 -11.74 -11.44
CA ASP A 118 -3.79 -13.07 -11.22
C ASP A 118 -2.38 -13.19 -11.84
N GLN A 119 -2.19 -12.65 -13.05
CA GLN A 119 -0.88 -12.64 -13.70
C GLN A 119 0.10 -11.74 -12.94
N TYR A 120 -0.35 -10.55 -12.52
CA TYR A 120 0.44 -9.62 -11.73
C TYR A 120 0.88 -10.25 -10.41
N ASN A 121 -0.04 -10.87 -9.68
CA ASN A 121 0.22 -11.55 -8.41
C ASN A 121 1.19 -12.74 -8.54
N GLY A 122 1.17 -13.43 -9.69
CA GLY A 122 2.09 -14.52 -10.01
C GLY A 122 3.46 -14.06 -10.54
N ALA A 123 3.58 -12.82 -10.99
CA ALA A 123 4.80 -12.27 -11.60
C ALA A 123 5.86 -11.89 -10.56
N SER A 124 7.10 -11.73 -11.02
CA SER A 124 8.23 -11.23 -10.24
C SER A 124 8.40 -9.72 -10.38
N THR A 125 9.14 -9.11 -9.46
CA THR A 125 9.53 -7.71 -9.57
C THR A 125 10.45 -7.45 -10.77
N GLN A 126 11.13 -8.48 -11.28
CA GLN A 126 11.92 -8.36 -12.50
C GLN A 126 11.01 -8.27 -13.74
N ASP A 127 9.92 -9.03 -13.78
CA ASP A 127 8.94 -8.94 -14.87
C ASP A 127 8.31 -7.54 -14.95
N ASP A 128 8.07 -6.92 -13.79
CA ASP A 128 7.63 -5.51 -13.70
C ASP A 128 8.68 -4.56 -14.31
N ALA A 129 9.96 -4.74 -13.94
CA ALA A 129 11.08 -3.94 -14.45
C ALA A 129 11.27 -4.08 -15.96
N ASP A 130 11.07 -5.30 -16.47
CA ASP A 130 11.13 -5.63 -17.88
C ASP A 130 9.88 -5.14 -18.66
N GLY A 131 8.88 -4.61 -17.94
CA GLY A 131 7.75 -3.90 -18.52
C GLY A 131 6.52 -4.75 -18.82
N LEU A 132 6.38 -5.93 -18.22
CA LEU A 132 5.26 -6.87 -18.46
C LEU A 132 3.87 -6.21 -18.29
N PHE A 133 3.75 -5.26 -17.36
CA PHE A 133 2.51 -4.51 -17.09
C PHE A 133 2.59 -3.03 -17.49
N ARG A 134 3.64 -2.61 -18.21
CA ARG A 134 3.84 -1.19 -18.54
C ARG A 134 2.69 -0.61 -19.36
N ALA A 135 2.15 -1.37 -20.31
CA ALA A 135 1.02 -0.93 -21.12
C ALA A 135 -0.27 -0.76 -20.27
N ASP A 136 -0.50 -1.65 -19.30
CA ASP A 136 -1.63 -1.56 -18.39
C ASP A 136 -1.50 -0.33 -17.48
N LEU A 137 -0.31 -0.12 -16.88
CA LEU A 137 -0.01 1.06 -16.06
C LEU A 137 -0.23 2.36 -16.85
N ILE A 138 0.27 2.46 -18.08
CA ILE A 138 0.06 3.64 -18.93
C ILE A 138 -1.43 3.84 -19.24
N THR A 139 -2.17 2.76 -19.47
CA THR A 139 -3.61 2.83 -19.72
C THR A 139 -4.34 3.39 -18.50
N ASP A 140 -4.05 2.89 -17.30
CA ASP A 140 -4.68 3.36 -16.07
C ASP A 140 -4.28 4.80 -15.73
N LEU A 141 -3.01 5.18 -15.93
CA LEU A 141 -2.57 6.56 -15.77
C LEU A 141 -3.28 7.52 -16.74
N ASN A 142 -3.49 7.10 -17.99
CA ASN A 142 -4.29 7.86 -18.95
C ASN A 142 -5.77 7.93 -18.52
N ASN A 143 -6.34 6.85 -17.97
CA ASN A 143 -7.69 6.84 -17.43
C ASN A 143 -7.84 7.85 -16.28
N PHE A 144 -6.82 8.01 -15.45
CA PHE A 144 -6.77 9.04 -14.40
C PHE A 144 -6.53 10.47 -14.93
N GLY A 145 -6.26 10.65 -16.23
CA GLY A 145 -5.88 11.96 -16.77
C GLY A 145 -4.52 12.46 -16.26
N THR A 146 -3.65 11.54 -15.83
CA THR A 146 -2.29 11.86 -15.37
C THR A 146 -1.44 12.31 -16.56
N ASP A 147 -0.78 13.45 -16.44
CA ASP A 147 0.06 14.03 -17.49
C ASP A 147 1.39 13.29 -17.66
N ALA A 148 2.06 13.53 -18.78
CA ALA A 148 3.30 12.82 -19.13
C ALA A 148 4.44 13.04 -18.11
N ALA A 149 4.49 14.17 -17.41
CA ALA A 149 5.52 14.44 -16.41
C ALA A 149 5.29 13.59 -15.16
N HIS A 150 4.06 13.53 -14.67
CA HIS A 150 3.68 12.72 -13.52
C HIS A 150 3.69 11.22 -13.84
N GLN A 151 3.28 10.81 -15.05
CA GLN A 151 3.42 9.43 -15.50
C GLN A 151 4.87 8.95 -15.41
N LYS A 152 5.82 9.78 -15.85
CA LYS A 152 7.25 9.45 -15.76
C LYS A 152 7.71 9.25 -14.32
N LEU A 153 7.30 10.12 -13.39
CA LEU A 153 7.64 10.02 -11.97
C LEU A 153 7.05 8.76 -11.34
N ILE A 154 5.79 8.45 -11.63
CA ILE A 154 5.10 7.27 -11.10
C ILE A 154 5.76 5.99 -11.62
N LEU A 155 5.99 5.89 -12.94
CA LEU A 155 6.62 4.71 -13.55
C LEU A 155 8.05 4.48 -13.03
N ALA A 156 8.82 5.54 -12.76
CA ALA A 156 10.14 5.42 -12.14
C ALA A 156 10.09 4.76 -10.75
N GLN A 157 9.01 4.99 -10.00
CA GLN A 157 8.81 4.42 -8.67
C GLN A 157 8.28 2.98 -8.72
N VAL A 158 7.23 2.74 -9.52
CA VAL A 158 6.43 1.50 -9.46
C VAL A 158 6.78 0.46 -10.53
N GLN A 159 7.52 0.84 -11.58
CA GLN A 159 7.77 -0.04 -12.73
C GLN A 159 9.25 -0.16 -13.07
N GLU A 160 9.98 0.94 -13.27
CA GLU A 160 11.32 0.91 -13.89
C GLU A 160 12.34 0.04 -13.13
N ASN A 161 12.19 -0.09 -11.82
CA ASN A 161 13.05 -0.90 -10.96
C ASN A 161 12.28 -2.08 -10.33
N GLY A 162 11.13 -2.43 -10.90
CA GLY A 162 10.16 -3.39 -10.36
C GLY A 162 9.22 -2.79 -9.32
N ASP A 163 8.04 -3.37 -9.15
CA ASP A 163 7.16 -2.97 -8.05
C ASP A 163 7.65 -3.60 -6.73
N ILE A 164 8.47 -2.83 -6.01
CA ILE A 164 9.07 -3.22 -4.74
C ILE A 164 9.14 -1.99 -3.85
N LEU A 165 8.83 -2.17 -2.56
CA LEU A 165 8.95 -1.08 -1.61
C LEU A 165 10.43 -0.89 -1.26
N ARG A 166 10.94 0.33 -1.38
CA ARG A 166 12.36 0.62 -1.15
C ARG A 166 12.54 1.44 0.13
N ILE A 167 13.69 1.27 0.76
CA ILE A 167 14.11 2.05 1.93
C ILE A 167 15.57 2.47 1.74
N ASP A 168 15.87 3.72 2.07
CA ASP A 168 17.23 4.24 2.10
C ASP A 168 17.81 4.13 3.51
N LEU A 169 18.72 3.19 3.70
CA LEU A 169 19.39 2.93 4.97
C LEU A 169 20.32 4.08 5.43
N ALA A 170 20.60 5.07 4.57
CA ALA A 170 21.32 6.28 4.95
C ALA A 170 20.41 7.38 5.53
N VAL A 171 19.09 7.26 5.37
CA VAL A 171 18.12 8.23 5.87
C VAL A 171 17.50 7.69 7.17
N PRO A 172 17.85 8.23 8.34
CA PRO A 172 17.27 7.75 9.59
C PRO A 172 15.79 8.12 9.69
N ASN A 173 14.98 7.16 10.11
CA ASN A 173 13.61 7.42 10.55
C ASN A 173 13.61 7.74 12.06
N SER A 174 12.94 8.81 12.47
CA SER A 174 12.99 9.36 13.82
C SER A 174 11.69 10.07 14.19
N GLY A 175 11.44 10.18 15.49
CA GLY A 175 10.25 10.82 16.04
C GLY A 175 9.19 9.83 16.55
N PRO A 176 8.09 10.34 17.15
CA PRO A 176 7.02 9.55 17.74
C PRO A 176 6.22 8.73 16.72
N GLY A 177 5.49 7.73 17.21
CA GLY A 177 4.53 6.90 16.46
C GLY A 177 5.17 6.06 15.34
N GLY A 178 6.43 5.67 15.48
CA GLY A 178 7.17 5.00 14.40
C GLY A 178 7.77 5.96 13.37
N GLY A 179 7.84 7.26 13.68
CA GLY A 179 8.61 8.26 12.96
C GLY A 179 7.75 9.33 12.29
N ASN A 180 8.18 10.59 12.40
CA ASN A 180 7.49 11.75 11.83
C ASN A 180 8.41 12.70 11.03
N ASN A 181 9.71 12.40 10.91
CA ASN A 181 10.62 13.19 10.09
C ASN A 181 10.35 13.01 8.58
N VAL A 182 10.23 14.12 7.87
CA VAL A 182 9.80 14.19 6.46
C VAL A 182 10.66 13.35 5.52
N ASP A 183 11.98 13.33 5.72
CA ASP A 183 12.91 12.62 4.84
C ASP A 183 12.82 11.09 4.95
N GLY A 184 12.39 10.54 6.10
CA GLY A 184 12.29 9.09 6.33
C GLY A 184 11.01 8.43 5.82
N GLY A 185 10.11 9.21 5.24
CA GLY A 185 8.80 8.74 4.74
C GLY A 185 8.79 8.30 3.29
N PHE A 186 7.60 7.88 2.86
CA PHE A 186 7.26 7.58 1.47
C PHE A 186 7.46 8.82 0.59
N PRO A 187 7.96 8.68 -0.66
CA PRO A 187 8.15 9.80 -1.58
C PRO A 187 6.89 10.66 -1.71
N ASN A 188 6.99 11.94 -1.35
CA ASN A 188 5.85 12.87 -1.36
C ASN A 188 6.28 14.32 -1.62
N PRO A 189 5.35 15.25 -1.91
CA PRO A 189 5.71 16.66 -2.17
C PRO A 189 6.49 17.35 -1.04
N LYS A 190 6.24 17.00 0.23
CA LYS A 190 6.91 17.62 1.39
C LYS A 190 8.39 17.26 1.47
N ASN A 191 8.79 16.08 0.97
CA ASN A 191 10.18 15.65 0.92
C ASN A 191 10.83 15.80 -0.47
N GLY A 192 10.12 16.43 -1.42
CA GLY A 192 10.58 16.57 -2.80
C GLY A 192 10.67 15.22 -3.54
N PHE A 193 9.79 14.27 -3.19
CA PHE A 193 9.75 12.90 -3.71
C PHE A 193 11.04 12.10 -3.49
N LYS A 194 11.79 12.42 -2.44
CA LYS A 194 12.96 11.63 -2.03
C LYS A 194 12.54 10.29 -1.45
N LEU A 195 13.35 9.27 -1.71
CA LEU A 195 13.18 7.94 -1.15
C LEU A 195 13.75 7.87 0.27
N GLY A 196 12.88 7.88 1.27
CA GLY A 196 13.25 7.55 2.66
C GLY A 196 12.91 6.09 3.00
N GLY A 197 11.67 5.70 2.74
CA GLY A 197 11.11 4.40 3.07
C GLY A 197 9.60 4.44 2.98
N ARG A 198 8.92 3.76 3.90
CA ARG A 198 7.50 3.99 4.23
C ARG A 198 7.33 3.87 5.73
N ARG A 199 6.70 4.86 6.34
CA ARG A 199 6.32 4.89 7.75
C ARG A 199 4.86 4.48 7.89
N LEU A 200 4.49 3.99 9.07
CA LEU A 200 3.09 3.65 9.37
C LEU A 200 2.15 4.87 9.26
N GLN A 201 2.66 6.05 9.58
CA GLN A 201 1.92 7.32 9.50
C GLN A 201 1.90 7.96 8.11
N ASP A 202 2.55 7.35 7.10
CA ASP A 202 2.48 7.90 5.76
C ASP A 202 1.08 7.67 5.20
N ASP A 203 0.36 8.76 4.96
CA ASP A 203 -0.90 8.75 4.24
C ASP A 203 -0.65 8.53 2.74
N VAL A 204 -0.40 7.25 2.43
CA VAL A 204 -0.08 6.82 1.08
C VAL A 204 -1.28 6.94 0.14
N VAL A 205 -2.50 7.03 0.65
CA VAL A 205 -3.71 7.20 -0.16
C VAL A 205 -3.71 8.60 -0.76
N ASP A 206 -3.58 9.62 0.08
CA ASP A 206 -3.51 11.02 -0.34
C ASP A 206 -2.28 11.27 -1.23
N ILE A 207 -1.12 10.69 -0.87
CA ILE A 207 0.10 10.83 -1.66
C ILE A 207 -0.08 10.25 -3.07
N VAL A 208 -0.58 9.01 -3.18
CA VAL A 208 -0.72 8.34 -4.48
C VAL A 208 -1.79 9.02 -5.33
N PHE A 209 -2.97 9.30 -4.79
CA PHE A 209 -4.05 9.91 -5.57
C PHE A 209 -3.74 11.37 -5.94
N SER A 210 -3.01 12.12 -5.12
CA SER A 210 -2.47 13.43 -5.53
C SER A 210 -1.48 13.30 -6.68
N GLY A 211 -0.63 12.26 -6.66
CA GLY A 211 0.29 11.94 -7.76
C GLY A 211 -0.45 11.62 -9.06
N LEU A 212 -1.51 10.82 -8.99
CA LEU A 212 -2.39 10.53 -10.12
C LEU A 212 -3.13 11.79 -10.61
N HIS A 213 -3.46 12.71 -9.69
CA HIS A 213 -4.11 13.99 -9.99
C HIS A 213 -3.12 15.12 -10.35
N ASN A 214 -2.01 14.80 -11.02
CA ASN A 214 -1.02 15.78 -11.50
C ASN A 214 -0.44 16.67 -10.40
N GLY A 215 -0.28 16.11 -9.19
CA GLY A 215 0.24 16.82 -8.02
C GLY A 215 -0.78 17.74 -7.34
N ILE A 216 -2.02 17.82 -7.84
CA ILE A 216 -3.10 18.53 -7.16
C ILE A 216 -3.44 17.73 -5.89
N PRO A 217 -3.42 18.37 -4.71
CA PRO A 217 -3.75 17.69 -3.46
C PRO A 217 -5.16 17.08 -3.51
N THR A 218 -5.23 15.79 -3.26
CA THR A 218 -6.47 15.00 -3.15
C THR A 218 -6.49 14.33 -1.79
N THR A 219 -7.67 14.16 -1.21
CA THR A 219 -7.84 13.50 0.08
C THR A 219 -9.00 12.52 0.10
N ASP A 220 -8.84 11.42 0.83
CA ASP A 220 -9.94 10.53 1.25
C ASP A 220 -10.56 10.93 2.60
N PHE A 221 -10.02 11.99 3.22
CA PHE A 221 -10.32 12.51 4.55
C PHE A 221 -9.99 11.56 5.71
N VAL A 222 -9.16 10.54 5.48
CA VAL A 222 -8.64 9.62 6.51
C VAL A 222 -7.15 9.91 6.71
N ASP A 223 -6.83 11.00 7.42
CA ASP A 223 -5.43 11.47 7.55
C ASP A 223 -4.57 10.63 8.52
N VAL A 224 -5.20 9.85 9.41
CA VAL A 224 -4.53 9.11 10.48
C VAL A 224 -5.26 7.82 10.81
N ASN A 225 -4.52 6.83 11.31
CA ASN A 225 -5.08 5.64 11.94
C ASN A 225 -6.00 6.03 13.11
N GLN A 226 -7.14 5.37 13.22
CA GLN A 226 -8.13 5.55 14.28
C GLN A 226 -7.52 5.45 15.68
N VAL A 227 -6.54 4.55 15.87
CA VAL A 227 -5.78 4.46 17.12
C VAL A 227 -4.36 4.97 16.91
N PRO A 228 -3.88 5.93 17.73
CA PRO A 228 -2.52 6.45 17.58
C PRO A 228 -1.46 5.37 17.73
N PHE A 229 -0.46 5.41 16.83
CA PHE A 229 0.72 4.56 16.90
C PHE A 229 1.53 4.80 18.18
N ARG A 230 2.22 3.75 18.63
CA ARG A 230 3.07 3.75 19.83
C ARG A 230 4.44 4.35 19.52
N ASN A 231 5.12 4.81 20.58
CA ASN A 231 6.49 5.32 20.50
C ASN A 231 7.58 4.25 20.68
N ALA A 232 7.20 2.98 20.67
CA ALA A 232 8.12 1.86 20.85
C ALA A 232 7.73 0.71 19.92
N PHE A 233 8.73 -0.04 19.45
CA PHE A 233 8.55 -1.24 18.64
C PHE A 233 7.49 -2.18 19.25
N PRO A 234 6.56 -2.74 18.45
CA PRO A 234 6.44 -2.69 16.98
C PRO A 234 5.72 -1.45 16.42
N PHE A 235 5.56 -0.38 17.22
CA PHE A 235 4.92 0.89 16.88
C PHE A 235 3.41 0.83 16.57
N VAL A 236 2.85 -0.35 16.32
CA VAL A 236 1.40 -0.62 16.20
C VAL A 236 0.73 -0.80 17.56
N GLN A 237 -0.56 -0.49 17.67
CA GLN A 237 -1.28 -0.62 18.93
C GLN A 237 -1.65 -2.08 19.25
N HIS A 238 -1.85 -2.38 20.53
CA HIS A 238 -2.48 -3.63 20.96
C HIS A 238 -3.84 -3.86 20.28
N PRO A 239 -4.29 -5.13 20.15
CA PRO A 239 -5.61 -5.43 19.62
C PRO A 239 -6.72 -4.65 20.31
N ILE A 240 -7.65 -4.15 19.52
CA ILE A 240 -8.82 -3.42 19.99
C ILE A 240 -10.08 -4.28 19.95
N GLN A 241 -11.06 -3.91 20.77
CA GLN A 241 -12.40 -4.44 20.59
C GLN A 241 -13.05 -3.74 19.39
N PRO A 242 -13.91 -4.44 18.62
CA PRO A 242 -14.74 -3.80 17.62
C PRO A 242 -15.49 -2.62 18.24
N PHE A 243 -15.64 -1.55 17.47
CA PHE A 243 -16.42 -0.41 17.93
C PHE A 243 -17.88 -0.84 18.17
N PRO A 244 -18.54 -0.28 19.21
CA PRO A 244 -19.96 -0.50 19.38
C PRO A 244 -20.69 0.08 18.16
N PRO A 245 -21.70 -0.62 17.61
CA PRO A 245 -22.47 -0.10 16.49
C PRO A 245 -23.06 1.26 16.86
N GLY A 246 -22.76 2.25 16.04
CA GLY A 246 -23.35 3.58 16.11
C GLY A 246 -24.73 3.61 15.46
N ASN A 247 -25.34 4.80 15.51
CA ASN A 247 -26.69 5.02 14.98
C ASN A 247 -26.69 5.40 13.49
N GLU A 248 -25.51 5.60 12.89
CA GLU A 248 -25.33 5.97 11.49
C GLU A 248 -24.87 4.76 10.68
N VAL A 249 -25.10 4.78 9.36
CA VAL A 249 -24.62 3.73 8.44
C VAL A 249 -23.08 3.74 8.30
N ASP A 250 -22.44 4.89 8.57
CA ASP A 250 -21.00 5.15 8.50
C ASP A 250 -20.34 5.20 9.89
N ASP A 251 -20.76 4.33 10.81
CA ASP A 251 -20.34 4.31 12.22
C ASP A 251 -18.98 3.63 12.51
N GLN A 252 -18.13 3.43 11.50
CA GLN A 252 -16.82 2.77 11.62
C GLN A 252 -16.88 1.31 12.16
N THR A 253 -18.04 0.65 12.15
CA THR A 253 -18.20 -0.70 12.77
C THR A 253 -18.38 -1.83 11.75
N ARG A 254 -18.47 -1.48 10.48
CA ARG A 254 -18.80 -2.38 9.36
C ARG A 254 -17.87 -2.08 8.17
N GLN A 255 -17.82 -2.95 7.17
CA GLN A 255 -17.31 -2.58 5.84
C GLN A 255 -18.49 -2.08 5.00
#